data_AF-A0A955FH82-F1
#
_entry.id   AF-A0A955FH82-F1
#
_cell.length_a   1.000
_cell.length_b   1.000
_cell.length_c   1.000
_cell.angle_alpha   90.00
_cell.angle_beta   90.00
_cell.angle_gamma   90.00
#
_symmetry.space_group_name_H-M   'P 1'
#
loop_
_entity.id
_entity.type
_entity.pdbx_description
1 polymer ?
#
loop_
_entity_poly.entity_id
_entity_poly.type
_entity_poly.pdbx_seq_one_letter_code
_entity_poly.pdbx_strand_id
1 'polypeptide(L)'
;MEQKGLRSQIDSNELQGGLGTVSEQAKSSIEITLAAESGLGYGEGSISHRAGTERVGIEVVKQAEAVINSSIILTDISVDSEGLSIEDDGCGDGREAGVILQGDTEIKKPSLNRAKVFGGGATMAVAARIGVDGLSEQTLGEEFKVAMDELDEKYIGFGAHTDSHAHGENCGCGAIDKAPEIIANTVKFRDQITATIKALGIEDDLTSVFEKFLDASIRTKDQEFSGKQVSESIKAHDKITKRLLGGHEEQYIVLNFISGKTVDQHVVRQTTDDQVQVFATDVWRLQEIAQKL
;
A
#
# COMPACT_ATOMS: atom_id res chain seq x y z
N MET A 1 -7.11 69.46 -36.70
CA MET A 1 -6.45 68.33 -36.02
C MET A 1 -6.41 68.63 -34.53
N GLU A 2 -7.48 68.20 -33.88
CA GLU A 2 -7.65 67.96 -32.43
C GLU A 2 -6.64 66.88 -31.98
N GLN A 3 -6.29 66.64 -30.71
CA GLN A 3 -6.66 67.20 -29.40
C GLN A 3 -5.53 66.81 -28.42
N LYS A 4 -5.41 67.57 -27.34
CA LYS A 4 -4.54 67.35 -26.18
C LYS A 4 -5.15 66.34 -25.20
N GLY A 5 -4.31 65.47 -24.62
CA GLY A 5 -4.11 65.34 -23.16
C GLY A 5 -5.19 64.74 -22.24
N LEU A 6 -4.66 64.09 -21.19
CA LEU A 6 -5.17 63.86 -19.82
C LEU A 6 -5.86 62.53 -19.45
N ARG A 7 -5.27 61.92 -18.39
CA ARG A 7 -5.87 61.37 -17.15
C ARG A 7 -6.64 60.05 -17.26
N SER A 8 -6.16 58.96 -16.63
CA SER A 8 -6.20 58.62 -15.18
C SER A 8 -7.61 58.36 -14.68
N GLN A 9 -7.80 57.14 -14.14
CA GLN A 9 -8.84 56.63 -13.23
C GLN A 9 -9.41 55.32 -13.79
N ILE A 10 -8.98 54.21 -13.21
CA ILE A 10 -9.80 53.00 -13.17
C ILE A 10 -10.45 53.02 -11.80
N ASP A 11 -11.77 53.04 -11.83
CA ASP A 11 -12.67 53.26 -10.73
C ASP A 11 -12.52 52.23 -9.61
N SER A 12 -12.41 52.76 -8.41
CA SER A 12 -12.80 52.12 -7.16
C SER A 12 -14.33 52.19 -7.02
N ASN A 13 -14.97 51.02 -7.04
CA ASN A 13 -16.32 50.68 -6.56
C ASN A 13 -17.18 50.02 -7.64
N GLU A 14 -17.12 48.69 -7.69
CA GLU A 14 -18.29 47.82 -7.87
C GLU A 14 -17.83 46.38 -7.69
N LEU A 15 -18.12 45.82 -6.50
CA LEU A 15 -18.37 44.40 -6.20
C LEU A 15 -18.36 44.21 -4.66
N GLN A 16 -19.23 44.97 -3.97
CA GLN A 16 -19.81 44.50 -2.73
C GLN A 16 -21.10 43.74 -3.10
N GLY A 17 -21.07 42.42 -3.01
CA GLY A 17 -22.24 41.59 -3.28
C GLY A 17 -21.88 40.13 -3.38
N GLY A 18 -21.81 39.44 -2.24
CA GLY A 18 -21.66 37.99 -2.20
C GLY A 18 -20.71 37.48 -1.13
N LEU A 19 -20.94 37.86 0.13
CA LEU A 19 -20.57 36.99 1.26
C LEU A 19 -21.48 35.75 1.21
N GLY A 20 -21.25 34.91 0.21
CA GLY A 20 -21.65 33.52 0.25
C GLY A 20 -20.67 32.85 1.18
N THR A 21 -21.14 32.54 2.39
CA THR A 21 -20.48 31.61 3.30
C THR A 21 -20.00 30.43 2.48
N VAL A 22 -18.67 30.31 2.33
CA VAL A 22 -18.05 29.06 1.94
C VAL A 22 -18.55 28.08 2.98
N SER A 23 -19.48 27.22 2.56
CA SER A 23 -20.01 26.17 3.40
C SER A 23 -18.80 25.45 3.96
N GLU A 24 -18.74 25.32 5.29
CA GLU A 24 -18.01 24.25 5.94
C GLU A 24 -18.43 22.96 5.23
N GLN A 25 -17.69 22.58 4.18
CA GLN A 25 -17.68 21.22 3.69
C GLN A 25 -17.36 20.41 4.92
N ALA A 26 -18.32 19.59 5.34
CA ALA A 26 -18.21 18.71 6.47
C ALA A 26 -16.81 18.08 6.41
N LYS A 27 -15.91 18.53 7.30
CA LYS A 27 -14.68 17.79 7.59
C LYS A 27 -15.21 16.45 8.08
N SER A 28 -15.21 15.45 7.21
CA SER A 28 -15.55 14.10 7.62
C SER A 28 -14.62 13.79 8.78
N SER A 29 -15.20 13.55 9.96
CA SER A 29 -14.43 13.10 11.11
C SER A 29 -13.89 11.72 10.73
N ILE A 30 -12.58 11.63 10.51
CA ILE A 30 -11.92 10.35 10.33
C ILE A 30 -11.95 9.65 11.68
N GLU A 31 -12.57 8.48 11.72
CA GLU A 31 -12.54 7.60 12.89
C GLU A 31 -11.28 6.72 12.82
N ILE A 32 -10.54 6.65 13.92
CA ILE A 32 -9.33 5.85 14.04
C ILE A 32 -9.51 4.95 15.24
N THR A 33 -9.35 3.65 15.03
CA THR A 33 -9.56 2.62 16.05
C THR A 33 -8.33 1.75 16.16
N LEU A 34 -7.79 1.62 17.38
CA LEU A 34 -6.74 0.66 17.67
C LEU A 34 -7.36 -0.74 17.77
N ALA A 35 -7.17 -1.55 16.72
CA ALA A 35 -7.78 -2.87 16.63
C ALA A 35 -7.04 -3.96 17.45
N ALA A 36 -5.73 -3.82 17.65
CA ALA A 36 -4.90 -4.85 18.31
C ALA A 36 -3.72 -4.26 19.08
N GLU A 37 -3.97 -3.73 20.29
CA GLU A 37 -2.96 -3.10 21.15
C GLU A 37 -1.77 -4.02 21.47
N SER A 38 -2.02 -5.32 21.68
CA SER A 38 -0.97 -6.31 21.95
C SER A 38 -0.38 -6.95 20.69
N GLY A 39 -0.76 -6.47 19.51
CA GLY A 39 -0.46 -7.08 18.23
C GLY A 39 -1.41 -8.23 17.86
N LEU A 40 -1.28 -8.72 16.61
CA LEU A 40 -2.16 -9.75 16.05
C LEU A 40 -1.88 -11.16 16.63
N GLY A 41 -0.71 -11.38 17.22
CA GLY A 41 -0.36 -12.64 17.91
C GLY A 41 0.05 -13.80 17.00
N TYR A 42 0.36 -13.55 15.71
CA TYR A 42 0.86 -14.55 14.77
C TYR A 42 1.80 -13.93 13.73
N GLY A 43 2.50 -14.80 13.00
CA GLY A 43 3.50 -14.44 11.99
C GLY A 43 4.89 -15.00 12.34
N GLU A 44 5.75 -15.07 11.32
CA GLU A 44 7.14 -15.55 11.44
C GLU A 44 8.16 -14.45 11.11
N GLY A 45 7.73 -13.20 11.18
CA GLY A 45 8.58 -12.02 10.97
C GLY A 45 9.47 -11.70 12.16
N SER A 46 10.54 -10.94 11.90
CA SER A 46 11.46 -10.42 12.91
C SER A 46 11.13 -8.99 13.37
N ILE A 47 10.23 -8.30 12.68
CA ILE A 47 9.83 -6.92 12.98
C ILE A 47 8.90 -6.91 14.19
N SER A 48 9.19 -6.06 15.17
CA SER A 48 8.49 -6.06 16.46
C SER A 48 8.32 -4.65 17.03
N HIS A 49 7.07 -4.27 17.33
CA HIS A 49 6.73 -3.04 18.05
C HIS A 49 7.50 -2.92 19.37
N ARG A 50 7.57 -4.01 20.15
CA ARG A 50 8.25 -4.02 21.45
C ARG A 50 9.75 -3.74 21.29
N ALA A 51 10.43 -4.48 20.42
CA ALA A 51 11.87 -4.28 20.20
C ALA A 51 12.16 -2.88 19.64
N GLY A 52 11.29 -2.38 18.74
CA GLY A 52 11.36 -1.02 18.22
C GLY A 52 11.22 0.04 19.32
N THR A 53 10.24 -0.12 20.21
CA THR A 53 10.01 0.78 21.37
C THR A 53 11.20 0.80 22.33
N GLU A 54 11.77 -0.36 22.64
CA GLU A 54 12.98 -0.47 23.48
C GLU A 54 14.19 0.25 22.83
N ARG A 55 14.27 0.24 21.49
CA ARG A 55 15.36 0.87 20.71
C ARG A 55 15.23 2.40 20.65
N VAL A 56 14.04 2.94 20.37
CA VAL A 56 13.84 4.39 20.11
C VAL A 56 13.38 5.18 21.34
N GLY A 57 12.84 4.49 22.34
CA GLY A 57 12.30 5.11 23.55
C GLY A 57 10.86 5.62 23.39
N ILE A 58 10.15 5.66 24.52
CA ILE A 58 8.69 5.90 24.56
C ILE A 58 8.26 7.27 24.01
N GLU A 59 9.11 8.30 24.10
CA GLU A 59 8.74 9.64 23.63
C GLU A 59 8.69 9.71 22.09
N VAL A 60 9.59 8.99 21.39
CA VAL A 60 9.55 8.87 19.92
C VAL A 60 8.33 8.06 19.49
N VAL A 61 7.99 7.00 20.24
CA VAL A 61 6.79 6.20 19.98
C VAL A 61 5.52 7.05 20.11
N LYS A 62 5.40 7.88 21.16
CA LYS A 62 4.26 8.79 21.32
C LYS A 62 4.15 9.81 20.18
N GLN A 63 5.27 10.28 19.64
CA GLN A 63 5.26 11.16 18.47
C GLN A 63 4.70 10.44 17.24
N ALA A 64 5.11 9.18 16.99
CA ALA A 64 4.53 8.36 15.92
C ALA A 64 3.03 8.15 16.13
N GLU A 65 2.61 7.77 17.34
CA GLU A 65 1.20 7.55 17.69
C GLU A 65 0.35 8.82 17.49
N ALA A 66 0.88 10.00 17.82
CA ALA A 66 0.17 11.26 17.61
C ALA A 66 -0.15 11.51 16.13
N VAL A 67 0.77 11.14 15.23
CA VAL A 67 0.57 11.23 13.78
C VAL A 67 -0.42 10.17 13.31
N ILE A 68 -0.19 8.90 13.69
CA ILE A 68 -1.02 7.75 13.30
C ILE A 68 -2.48 7.92 13.73
N ASN A 69 -2.71 8.53 14.90
CA ASN A 69 -4.04 8.80 15.45
C ASN A 69 -4.61 10.17 15.03
N SER A 70 -4.14 10.74 13.92
CA SER A 70 -4.65 12.02 13.41
C SER A 70 -4.93 11.95 11.91
N SER A 71 -5.78 12.84 11.40
CA SER A 71 -6.14 12.88 9.98
C SER A 71 -4.96 13.17 9.04
N ILE A 72 -3.82 13.67 9.56
CA ILE A 72 -2.64 13.98 8.75
C ILE A 72 -1.98 12.72 8.18
N ILE A 73 -2.24 11.54 8.77
CA ILE A 73 -1.72 10.26 8.28
C ILE A 73 -2.32 9.86 6.93
N LEU A 74 -3.43 10.47 6.52
CA LEU A 74 -4.08 10.19 5.24
C LEU A 74 -3.85 11.33 4.25
N THR A 75 -3.46 10.94 3.05
CA THR A 75 -3.34 11.84 1.89
C THR A 75 -4.19 11.32 0.74
N ASP A 76 -4.58 12.21 -0.16
CA ASP A 76 -5.25 11.80 -1.41
C ASP A 76 -4.29 10.99 -2.28
N ILE A 77 -4.86 10.01 -2.99
CA ILE A 77 -4.18 9.32 -4.08
C ILE A 77 -3.80 10.34 -5.16
N SER A 78 -2.57 10.26 -5.64
CA SER A 78 -2.09 11.09 -6.73
C SER A 78 -2.86 10.78 -8.00
N VAL A 79 -3.17 11.82 -8.76
CA VAL A 79 -3.82 11.73 -10.06
C VAL A 79 -2.88 12.16 -11.18
N ASP A 80 -3.11 11.66 -12.38
CA ASP A 80 -2.40 12.08 -13.59
C ASP A 80 -2.90 13.44 -14.13
N SER A 81 -2.40 13.84 -15.31
CA SER A 81 -2.78 15.10 -15.94
C SER A 81 -4.26 15.17 -16.38
N GLU A 82 -4.94 14.02 -16.46
CA GLU A 82 -6.36 13.91 -16.82
C GLU A 82 -7.25 13.81 -15.56
N GLY A 83 -6.65 13.79 -14.37
CA GLY A 83 -7.35 13.65 -13.10
C GLY A 83 -7.71 12.20 -12.75
N LEU A 84 -7.15 11.22 -13.47
CA LEU A 84 -7.34 9.80 -13.18
C LEU A 84 -6.35 9.37 -12.10
N SER A 85 -6.78 8.48 -11.20
CA SER A 85 -5.90 7.95 -10.15
C SER A 85 -4.71 7.23 -10.78
N ILE A 86 -3.51 7.47 -10.24
CA ILE A 86 -2.30 6.84 -10.75
C ILE A 86 -2.34 5.33 -10.47
N GLU A 87 -2.28 4.55 -11.53
CA GLU A 87 -2.33 3.09 -11.52
C GLU A 87 -0.96 2.47 -11.18
N ASP A 88 -0.55 2.58 -9.91
CA ASP A 88 0.69 2.01 -9.38
C ASP A 88 0.44 1.42 -7.98
N ASP A 89 -0.30 0.30 -7.87
CA ASP A 89 -0.53 -0.30 -6.55
C ASP A 89 0.78 -0.88 -6.01
N GLY A 90 1.35 -0.18 -5.04
CA GLY A 90 2.67 -0.47 -4.50
C GLY A 90 2.65 -1.20 -3.18
N CYS A 91 3.81 -1.69 -2.75
CA CYS A 91 3.94 -2.30 -1.42
C CYS A 91 3.64 -1.32 -0.29
N GLY A 92 3.01 -1.83 0.77
CA GLY A 92 2.81 -1.17 2.05
C GLY A 92 4.06 -0.99 2.91
N ASP A 93 5.25 -1.26 2.38
CA ASP A 93 6.55 -1.11 3.05
C ASP A 93 6.75 0.32 3.59
N GLY A 94 7.25 0.44 4.83
CA GLY A 94 7.40 1.69 5.56
C GLY A 94 8.61 2.53 5.19
N ARG A 95 9.52 1.99 4.38
CA ARG A 95 10.78 2.63 4.03
C ARG A 95 10.63 3.73 3.00
N GLU A 96 11.62 4.61 2.96
CA GLU A 96 11.69 5.67 1.96
C GLU A 96 12.01 5.09 0.57
N ALA A 97 11.30 5.56 -0.45
CA ALA A 97 11.64 5.27 -1.84
C ALA A 97 12.71 6.25 -2.33
N GLY A 98 13.91 5.74 -2.62
CA GLY A 98 15.02 6.56 -3.11
C GLY A 98 15.07 6.71 -4.62
N VAL A 99 14.77 5.64 -5.35
CA VAL A 99 14.78 5.63 -6.83
C VAL A 99 13.46 5.13 -7.36
N ILE A 100 12.95 5.75 -8.41
CA ILE A 100 11.76 5.31 -9.14
C ILE A 100 12.17 4.84 -10.52
N LEU A 101 11.74 3.64 -10.88
CA LEU A 101 12.00 3.00 -12.15
C LEU A 101 10.67 2.77 -12.88
N GLN A 102 10.65 2.99 -14.19
CA GLN A 102 9.62 2.51 -15.09
C GLN A 102 10.27 1.50 -16.04
N GLY A 103 9.87 0.23 -15.93
CA GLY A 103 10.69 -0.88 -16.43
C GLY A 103 12.08 -0.85 -15.78
N ASP A 104 13.12 -0.69 -16.59
CA ASP A 104 14.52 -0.55 -16.14
C ASP A 104 15.05 0.89 -16.17
N THR A 105 14.23 1.87 -16.54
CA THR A 105 14.66 3.27 -16.66
C THR A 105 14.37 4.04 -15.39
N GLU A 106 15.40 4.63 -14.79
CA GLU A 106 15.21 5.61 -13.71
C GLU A 106 14.51 6.86 -14.23
N ILE A 107 13.42 7.22 -13.58
CA ILE A 107 12.62 8.40 -13.92
C ILE A 107 12.69 9.43 -12.80
N LYS A 108 12.88 10.69 -13.18
CA LYS A 108 12.84 11.82 -12.25
C LYS A 108 11.40 12.23 -11.97
N LYS A 109 10.69 11.40 -11.21
CA LYS A 109 9.36 11.72 -10.67
C LYS A 109 9.42 11.64 -9.14
N PRO A 110 8.66 12.47 -8.41
CA PRO A 110 8.48 12.26 -6.98
C PRO A 110 7.79 10.91 -6.73
N SER A 111 8.01 10.31 -5.57
CA SER A 111 7.23 9.14 -5.16
C SER A 111 5.79 9.56 -5.01
N LEU A 112 4.94 9.09 -5.92
CA LEU A 112 3.52 9.42 -5.94
C LEU A 112 2.81 8.77 -4.75
N ASN A 113 1.78 9.45 -4.24
CA ASN A 113 0.87 8.91 -3.26
C ASN A 113 -0.02 7.89 -3.95
N ARG A 114 0.43 6.65 -3.95
CA ARG A 114 -0.24 5.53 -4.59
C ARG A 114 -0.96 4.66 -3.57
N ALA A 115 -1.92 3.86 -4.03
CA ALA A 115 -2.55 2.87 -3.18
C ALA A 115 -1.49 1.84 -2.73
N LYS A 116 -1.59 1.41 -1.48
CA LYS A 116 -0.61 0.55 -0.83
C LYS A 116 -1.24 -0.75 -0.42
N VAL A 117 -0.69 -1.84 -0.92
CA VAL A 117 -1.10 -3.20 -0.56
C VAL A 117 0.15 -4.06 -0.43
N PHE A 118 0.18 -5.05 0.47
CA PHE A 118 1.41 -5.82 0.71
C PHE A 118 1.89 -6.54 -0.57
N GLY A 119 3.15 -6.34 -0.94
CA GLY A 119 3.70 -6.91 -2.18
C GLY A 119 3.18 -6.28 -3.48
N GLY A 120 2.41 -5.18 -3.39
CA GLY A 120 1.80 -4.53 -4.54
C GLY A 120 0.61 -5.29 -5.13
N GLY A 121 -0.02 -4.69 -6.15
CA GLY A 121 -1.25 -5.22 -6.75
C GLY A 121 -1.14 -6.67 -7.22
N ALA A 122 0.00 -7.06 -7.80
CA ALA A 122 0.22 -8.42 -8.31
C ALA A 122 0.15 -9.49 -7.20
N THR A 123 0.77 -9.25 -6.05
CA THR A 123 0.75 -10.20 -4.92
C THR A 123 -0.66 -10.38 -4.37
N MET A 124 -1.41 -9.28 -4.30
CA MET A 124 -2.79 -9.32 -3.81
C MET A 124 -3.76 -9.93 -4.82
N ALA A 125 -3.51 -9.76 -6.12
CA ALA A 125 -4.25 -10.45 -7.16
C ALA A 125 -4.06 -11.97 -7.08
N VAL A 126 -2.83 -12.44 -6.87
CA VAL A 126 -2.57 -13.88 -6.60
C VAL A 126 -3.33 -14.36 -5.36
N ALA A 127 -3.28 -13.61 -4.26
CA ALA A 127 -4.01 -13.96 -3.05
C ALA A 127 -5.53 -14.01 -3.26
N ALA A 128 -6.09 -13.05 -4.02
CA ALA A 128 -7.51 -13.01 -4.37
C ALA A 128 -7.90 -14.21 -5.22
N ARG A 129 -7.13 -14.51 -6.28
CA ARG A 129 -7.36 -15.67 -7.15
C ARG A 129 -7.32 -17.00 -6.39
N ILE A 130 -6.33 -17.19 -5.51
CA ILE A 130 -6.28 -18.38 -4.64
C ILE A 130 -7.52 -18.44 -3.73
N GLY A 131 -7.94 -17.31 -3.14
CA GLY A 131 -9.12 -17.28 -2.26
C GLY A 131 -10.45 -17.55 -2.99
N VAL A 132 -10.57 -17.10 -4.24
CA VAL A 132 -11.80 -17.17 -5.05
C VAL A 132 -11.89 -18.48 -5.85
N ASP A 133 -10.84 -18.83 -6.58
CA ASP A 133 -10.83 -19.97 -7.51
C ASP A 133 -9.89 -21.10 -7.09
N GLY A 134 -8.92 -20.79 -6.23
CA GLY A 134 -7.80 -21.67 -5.91
C GLY A 134 -6.60 -21.39 -6.81
N LEU A 135 -5.48 -22.07 -6.55
CA LEU A 135 -4.30 -21.97 -7.40
C LEU A 135 -4.64 -22.58 -8.77
N SER A 136 -4.71 -21.77 -9.81
CA SER A 136 -5.12 -22.24 -11.14
C SER A 136 -3.94 -22.78 -11.93
N GLU A 137 -2.77 -22.18 -11.73
CA GLU A 137 -1.56 -22.52 -12.48
C GLU A 137 -0.71 -23.62 -11.82
N GLN A 138 0.18 -24.22 -12.62
CA GLN A 138 1.04 -25.30 -12.11
C GLN A 138 2.03 -24.77 -11.08
N THR A 139 2.56 -23.56 -11.31
CA THR A 139 3.51 -22.91 -10.42
C THR A 139 3.02 -21.57 -9.89
N LEU A 140 3.51 -21.18 -8.72
CA LEU A 140 3.21 -19.86 -8.17
C LEU A 140 3.73 -18.73 -9.07
N GLY A 141 4.87 -18.92 -9.74
CA GLY A 141 5.41 -17.94 -10.69
C GLY A 141 4.51 -17.74 -11.93
N GLU A 142 3.87 -18.80 -12.42
CA GLU A 142 2.86 -18.70 -13.49
C GLU A 142 1.58 -18.02 -12.99
N GLU A 143 1.14 -18.34 -11.77
CA GLU A 143 -0.02 -17.68 -11.16
C GLU A 143 0.19 -16.15 -11.07
N PHE A 144 1.40 -15.70 -10.74
CA PHE A 144 1.76 -14.28 -10.77
C PHE A 144 1.64 -13.67 -12.16
N LYS A 145 2.05 -14.38 -13.23
CA LYS A 145 1.94 -13.87 -14.61
C LYS A 145 0.48 -13.72 -15.03
N VAL A 146 -0.34 -14.75 -14.81
CA VAL A 146 -1.77 -14.70 -15.13
C VAL A 146 -2.47 -13.60 -14.33
N ALA A 147 -2.13 -13.45 -13.05
CA ALA A 147 -2.66 -12.37 -12.24
C ALA A 147 -2.30 -10.98 -12.79
N MET A 148 -1.06 -10.78 -13.27
CA MET A 148 -0.63 -9.53 -13.90
C MET A 148 -1.35 -9.26 -15.22
N ASP A 149 -1.52 -10.28 -16.07
CA ASP A 149 -2.25 -10.17 -17.33
C ASP A 149 -3.71 -9.73 -17.06
N GLU A 150 -4.39 -10.35 -16.09
CA GLU A 150 -5.76 -9.98 -15.74
C GLU A 150 -5.87 -8.58 -15.13
N LEU A 151 -4.90 -8.17 -14.32
CA LEU A 151 -4.85 -6.81 -13.80
C LEU A 151 -4.72 -5.79 -14.94
N ASP A 152 -3.89 -6.06 -15.94
CA ASP A 152 -3.76 -5.21 -17.13
C ASP A 152 -5.03 -5.16 -17.96
N GLU A 153 -5.66 -6.31 -18.23
CA GLU A 153 -6.94 -6.39 -18.95
C GLU A 153 -8.05 -5.58 -18.27
N LYS A 154 -8.00 -5.49 -16.93
CA LYS A 154 -8.99 -4.81 -16.10
C LYS A 154 -8.59 -3.38 -15.73
N TYR A 155 -7.49 -2.85 -16.27
CA TYR A 155 -6.95 -1.52 -15.97
C TYR A 155 -6.78 -1.31 -14.46
N ILE A 156 -6.12 -2.27 -13.82
CA ILE A 156 -5.79 -2.21 -12.40
C ILE A 156 -4.28 -2.09 -12.30
N GLY A 157 -3.81 -0.95 -11.79
CA GLY A 157 -2.40 -0.71 -11.55
C GLY A 157 -1.76 -1.73 -10.61
N PHE A 158 -0.53 -2.10 -10.89
CA PHE A 158 0.32 -2.85 -9.97
C PHE A 158 1.76 -2.41 -10.12
N GLY A 159 2.51 -2.48 -9.04
CA GLY A 159 3.94 -2.18 -9.02
C GLY A 159 4.66 -3.01 -7.97
N ALA A 160 5.97 -2.85 -7.91
CA ALA A 160 6.80 -3.53 -6.93
C ALA A 160 7.83 -2.58 -6.31
N HIS A 161 8.67 -3.15 -5.46
CA HIS A 161 9.91 -2.51 -5.09
C HIS A 161 11.03 -3.54 -4.96
N THR A 162 12.24 -3.00 -4.96
CA THR A 162 13.47 -3.68 -4.62
C THR A 162 14.16 -2.88 -3.51
N ASP A 163 15.24 -3.40 -2.95
CA ASP A 163 16.01 -2.77 -1.88
C ASP A 163 17.44 -3.34 -1.79
N SER A 164 18.14 -3.06 -0.70
CA SER A 164 19.46 -3.63 -0.40
C SER A 164 19.45 -5.13 -0.06
N HIS A 165 18.28 -5.73 0.18
CA HIS A 165 18.09 -7.17 0.38
C HIS A 165 17.86 -7.92 -0.94
N ALA A 166 17.85 -7.27 -2.10
CA ALA A 166 17.80 -7.96 -3.38
C ALA A 166 19.12 -8.73 -3.64
N HIS A 167 19.07 -10.06 -3.55
CA HIS A 167 20.19 -10.96 -3.81
C HIS A 167 19.72 -12.36 -4.21
N GLY A 168 20.47 -13.03 -5.09
CA GLY A 168 20.08 -14.35 -5.60
C GLY A 168 18.71 -14.30 -6.29
N GLU A 169 17.78 -15.09 -5.78
CA GLU A 169 16.40 -15.19 -6.28
C GLU A 169 15.43 -14.20 -5.59
N ASN A 170 15.90 -13.41 -4.63
CA ASN A 170 15.08 -12.41 -3.93
C ASN A 170 15.09 -11.07 -4.67
N CYS A 171 13.92 -10.45 -4.82
CA CYS A 171 13.78 -9.10 -5.39
C CYS A 171 13.92 -7.98 -4.34
N GLY A 172 13.88 -8.29 -3.04
CA GLY A 172 13.93 -7.30 -1.97
C GLY A 172 12.56 -6.84 -1.47
N CYS A 173 11.49 -7.54 -1.88
CA CYS A 173 10.15 -7.33 -1.36
C CYS A 173 9.74 -8.57 -0.56
N GLY A 174 9.71 -8.47 0.77
CA GLY A 174 9.42 -9.62 1.63
C GLY A 174 8.09 -10.30 1.34
N ALA A 175 7.08 -9.56 0.88
CA ALA A 175 5.78 -10.13 0.51
C ALA A 175 5.83 -10.94 -0.80
N ILE A 176 6.68 -10.55 -1.75
CA ILE A 176 6.90 -11.31 -2.99
C ILE A 176 7.84 -12.48 -2.69
N ASP A 177 9.01 -12.21 -2.12
CA ASP A 177 10.08 -13.19 -1.88
C ASP A 177 9.63 -14.35 -0.99
N LYS A 178 8.72 -14.09 -0.04
CA LYS A 178 8.17 -15.09 0.88
C LYS A 178 6.77 -15.57 0.49
N ALA A 179 6.29 -15.31 -0.73
CA ALA A 179 4.93 -15.68 -1.12
C ALA A 179 4.57 -17.17 -0.83
N PRO A 180 5.44 -18.17 -1.09
CA PRO A 180 5.16 -19.56 -0.70
C PRO A 180 5.01 -19.76 0.82
N GLU A 181 5.88 -19.13 1.62
CA GLU A 181 5.82 -19.18 3.10
C GLU A 181 4.54 -18.52 3.61
N ILE A 182 4.13 -17.39 3.01
CA ILE A 182 2.91 -16.67 3.36
C ILE A 182 1.67 -17.52 3.06
N ILE A 183 1.60 -18.21 1.92
CA ILE A 183 0.51 -19.14 1.57
C ILE A 183 0.40 -20.25 2.63
N ALA A 184 1.54 -20.87 3.01
CA ALA A 184 1.56 -21.88 4.06
C ALA A 184 1.14 -21.30 5.43
N ASN A 185 1.56 -20.07 5.73
CA ASN A 185 1.23 -19.39 6.97
C ASN A 185 -0.26 -19.02 7.08
N THR A 186 -0.95 -18.76 5.97
CA THR A 186 -2.41 -18.59 5.95
C THR A 186 -3.13 -19.83 6.51
N VAL A 187 -2.63 -21.03 6.20
CA VAL A 187 -3.16 -22.29 6.72
C VAL A 187 -2.74 -22.50 8.17
N LYS A 188 -1.45 -22.30 8.47
CA LYS A 188 -0.88 -22.49 9.81
C LYS A 188 -1.56 -21.63 10.87
N PHE A 189 -1.87 -20.37 10.53
CA PHE A 189 -2.45 -19.38 11.44
C PHE A 189 -3.95 -19.17 11.22
N ARG A 190 -4.66 -20.16 10.64
CA ARG A 190 -6.09 -20.05 10.30
C ARG A 190 -6.97 -19.54 11.44
N ASP A 191 -6.74 -20.02 12.66
CA ASP A 191 -7.59 -19.70 13.81
C ASP A 191 -7.34 -18.26 14.26
N GLN A 192 -6.07 -17.82 14.25
CA GLN A 192 -5.68 -16.45 14.57
C GLN A 192 -6.15 -15.46 13.48
N ILE A 193 -5.99 -15.81 12.21
CA ILE A 193 -6.50 -15.01 11.08
C ILE A 193 -8.03 -14.87 11.19
N THR A 194 -8.74 -15.97 11.47
CA THR A 194 -10.20 -15.93 11.69
C THR A 194 -10.57 -14.99 12.83
N ALA A 195 -9.83 -15.02 13.95
CA ALA A 195 -10.06 -14.12 15.07
C ALA A 195 -9.81 -12.65 14.69
N THR A 196 -8.74 -12.36 13.93
CA THR A 196 -8.44 -11.00 13.42
C THR A 196 -9.55 -10.49 12.51
N ILE A 197 -9.99 -11.28 11.54
CA ILE A 197 -11.05 -10.90 10.59
C ILE A 197 -12.35 -10.60 11.35
N LYS A 198 -12.71 -11.41 12.35
CA LYS A 198 -13.86 -11.15 13.23
C LYS A 198 -13.70 -9.88 14.06
N ALA A 199 -12.49 -9.61 14.59
CA ALA A 199 -12.21 -8.38 15.34
C ALA A 199 -12.31 -7.13 14.46
N LEU A 200 -12.10 -7.26 13.15
CA LEU A 200 -12.33 -6.21 12.14
C LEU A 200 -13.81 -6.08 11.73
N GLY A 201 -14.72 -6.84 12.32
CA GLY A 201 -16.16 -6.78 12.05
C GLY A 201 -16.60 -7.53 10.79
N ILE A 202 -15.77 -8.44 10.27
CA ILE A 202 -16.08 -9.27 9.11
C ILE A 202 -16.49 -10.66 9.60
N GLU A 203 -17.72 -11.07 9.30
CA GLU A 203 -18.35 -12.30 9.84
C GLU A 203 -18.48 -13.45 8.81
N ASP A 204 -17.65 -13.44 7.76
CA ASP A 204 -17.71 -14.44 6.69
C ASP A 204 -17.20 -15.83 7.12
N ASP A 205 -17.76 -16.88 6.51
CA ASP A 205 -17.23 -18.23 6.62
C ASP A 205 -16.01 -18.40 5.71
N LEU A 206 -14.83 -18.49 6.34
CA LEU A 206 -13.55 -18.62 5.67
C LEU A 206 -13.15 -20.07 5.36
N THR A 207 -14.00 -21.06 5.68
CA THR A 207 -13.66 -22.49 5.57
C THR A 207 -13.18 -22.85 4.15
N SER A 208 -13.96 -22.47 3.13
CA SER A 208 -13.61 -22.77 1.72
C SER A 208 -12.37 -22.02 1.25
N VAL A 209 -12.10 -20.83 1.79
CA VAL A 209 -10.88 -20.06 1.50
C VAL A 209 -9.66 -20.79 2.07
N PHE A 210 -9.72 -21.24 3.33
CA PHE A 210 -8.61 -21.99 3.93
C PHE A 210 -8.35 -23.33 3.24
N GLU A 211 -9.38 -24.00 2.72
CA GLU A 211 -9.20 -25.22 1.91
C GLU A 211 -8.43 -24.94 0.62
N LYS A 212 -8.71 -23.84 -0.07
CA LYS A 212 -7.96 -23.43 -1.28
C LYS A 212 -6.52 -23.05 -0.97
N PHE A 213 -6.29 -22.31 0.11
CA PHE A 213 -4.92 -22.02 0.57
C PHE A 213 -4.18 -23.28 1.03
N LEU A 214 -4.87 -24.27 1.59
CA LEU A 214 -4.28 -25.58 1.90
C LEU A 214 -3.82 -26.30 0.62
N ASP A 215 -4.68 -26.40 -0.40
CA ASP A 215 -4.29 -26.97 -1.70
C ASP A 215 -3.10 -26.23 -2.32
N ALA A 216 -3.17 -24.89 -2.37
CA ALA A 216 -2.08 -24.06 -2.88
C ALA A 216 -0.77 -24.29 -2.10
N SER A 217 -0.83 -24.38 -0.77
CA SER A 217 0.35 -24.64 0.08
C SER A 217 0.98 -26.00 -0.21
N ILE A 218 0.17 -27.04 -0.46
CA ILE A 218 0.66 -28.38 -0.78
C ILE A 218 1.35 -28.38 -2.14
N ARG A 219 0.72 -27.75 -3.15
CA ARG A 219 1.24 -27.71 -4.52
C ARG A 219 2.53 -26.91 -4.64
N THR A 220 2.67 -25.85 -3.86
CA THR A 220 3.83 -24.93 -3.93
C THR A 220 4.98 -25.30 -3.01
N LYS A 221 4.79 -26.21 -2.04
CA LYS A 221 5.75 -26.52 -0.97
C LYS A 221 7.18 -26.82 -1.42
N ASP A 222 7.34 -27.58 -2.51
CA ASP A 222 8.63 -28.04 -3.00
C ASP A 222 8.99 -27.43 -4.37
N GLN A 223 8.26 -26.38 -4.78
CA GLN A 223 8.51 -25.69 -6.03
C GLN A 223 9.64 -24.66 -5.87
N GLU A 224 10.46 -24.53 -6.90
CA GLU A 224 11.36 -23.38 -7.00
C GLU A 224 10.52 -22.11 -7.24
N PHE A 225 10.82 -21.06 -6.47
CA PHE A 225 10.16 -19.76 -6.60
C PHE A 225 11.21 -18.66 -6.55
N SER A 226 11.04 -17.65 -7.41
CA SER A 226 11.96 -16.53 -7.53
C SER A 226 11.19 -15.22 -7.50
N GLY A 227 11.32 -14.49 -6.41
CA GLY A 227 10.76 -13.15 -6.31
C GLY A 227 11.41 -12.18 -7.31
N LYS A 228 12.67 -12.43 -7.67
CA LYS A 228 13.37 -11.73 -8.76
C LYS A 228 12.64 -11.91 -10.09
N GLN A 229 12.29 -13.13 -10.48
CA GLN A 229 11.54 -13.38 -11.72
C GLN A 229 10.17 -12.69 -11.71
N VAL A 230 9.47 -12.70 -10.57
CA VAL A 230 8.20 -11.95 -10.40
C VAL A 230 8.43 -10.46 -10.61
N SER A 231 9.47 -9.87 -10.00
CA SER A 231 9.78 -8.46 -10.20
C SER A 231 10.20 -8.13 -11.63
N GLU A 232 10.89 -9.03 -12.33
CA GLU A 232 11.24 -8.88 -13.75
C GLU A 232 9.98 -8.93 -14.62
N SER A 233 9.02 -9.81 -14.32
CA SER A 233 7.71 -9.81 -14.97
C SER A 233 6.96 -8.49 -14.75
N ILE A 234 6.91 -7.96 -13.52
CA ILE A 234 6.26 -6.66 -13.26
C ILE A 234 6.87 -5.54 -14.11
N LYS A 235 8.21 -5.52 -14.25
CA LYS A 235 8.89 -4.54 -15.11
C LYS A 235 8.59 -4.74 -16.59
N ALA A 236 8.43 -5.97 -17.05
CA ALA A 236 8.11 -6.28 -18.44
C ALA A 236 6.70 -5.78 -18.86
N HIS A 237 5.81 -5.53 -17.91
CA HIS A 237 4.52 -4.87 -18.10
C HIS A 237 4.63 -3.32 -18.03
N ASP A 238 5.84 -2.76 -18.16
CA ASP A 238 6.14 -1.33 -18.07
C ASP A 238 5.65 -0.65 -16.77
N LYS A 239 5.50 -1.43 -15.70
CA LYS A 239 5.03 -0.95 -14.41
C LYS A 239 6.11 -0.25 -13.61
N ILE A 240 5.66 0.53 -12.63
CA ILE A 240 6.53 1.26 -11.73
C ILE A 240 7.14 0.31 -10.71
N THR A 241 8.46 0.39 -10.55
CA THR A 241 9.17 -0.25 -9.43
C THR A 241 9.99 0.79 -8.68
N LYS A 242 10.09 0.65 -7.35
CA LYS A 242 10.86 1.57 -6.50
C LYS A 242 12.06 0.87 -5.90
N ARG A 243 13.18 1.58 -5.68
CA ARG A 243 14.26 1.11 -4.81
C ARG A 243 14.13 1.77 -3.45
N LEU A 244 13.89 0.97 -2.43
CA LEU A 244 13.76 1.46 -1.06
C LEU A 244 15.13 1.63 -0.41
N LEU A 245 15.20 2.57 0.51
CA LEU A 245 16.40 2.92 1.26
C LEU A 245 16.30 2.42 2.71
N GLY A 246 17.45 2.12 3.30
CA GLY A 246 17.55 1.78 4.72
C GLY A 246 16.96 0.42 5.11
N GLY A 247 16.89 0.20 6.42
CA GLY A 247 16.31 -0.99 7.03
C GLY A 247 14.84 -0.80 7.40
N HIS A 248 14.19 -1.93 7.70
CA HIS A 248 12.84 -1.96 8.24
C HIS A 248 12.83 -1.48 9.69
N GLU A 249 12.00 -0.48 9.98
CA GLU A 249 11.80 0.07 11.33
C GLU A 249 10.30 0.21 11.64
N GLU A 250 9.46 -0.62 11.00
CA GLU A 250 8.03 -0.60 11.19
C GLU A 250 7.62 -1.05 12.60
N GLN A 251 6.73 -0.29 13.22
CA GLN A 251 6.19 -0.62 14.55
C GLN A 251 4.67 -0.75 14.58
N TYR A 252 4.00 -0.35 13.49
CA TYR A 252 2.55 -0.37 13.37
C TYR A 252 2.14 -0.85 11.98
N ILE A 253 0.92 -1.37 11.89
CA ILE A 253 0.20 -1.62 10.64
C ILE A 253 -1.00 -0.68 10.63
N VAL A 254 -1.09 0.17 9.62
CA VAL A 254 -2.23 1.07 9.41
C VAL A 254 -3.12 0.49 8.33
N LEU A 255 -4.35 0.17 8.69
CA LEU A 255 -5.39 -0.32 7.77
C LEU A 255 -6.30 0.85 7.39
N ASN A 256 -6.22 1.28 6.14
CA ASN A 256 -7.04 2.38 5.62
C ASN A 256 -8.27 1.84 4.87
N PHE A 257 -9.46 2.20 5.35
CA PHE A 257 -10.74 1.85 4.73
C PHE A 257 -11.32 3.00 3.88
N ILE A 258 -10.69 4.16 3.85
CA ILE A 258 -11.20 5.35 3.15
C ILE A 258 -10.74 5.34 1.69
N SER A 259 -11.69 5.09 0.80
CA SER A 259 -11.45 5.11 -0.65
C SER A 259 -10.95 6.47 -1.16
N GLY A 260 -10.05 6.43 -2.15
CA GLY A 260 -9.44 7.62 -2.74
C GLY A 260 -8.32 8.24 -1.90
N LYS A 261 -8.05 7.70 -0.70
CA LYS A 261 -6.94 8.10 0.17
C LYS A 261 -5.97 6.95 0.36
N THR A 262 -4.75 7.30 0.76
CA THR A 262 -3.71 6.36 1.20
C THR A 262 -3.00 6.88 2.44
N VAL A 263 -2.29 5.98 3.13
CA VAL A 263 -1.44 6.31 4.26
C VAL A 263 -0.18 7.05 3.78
N ASP A 264 0.08 8.22 4.36
CA ASP A 264 1.32 8.96 4.20
C ASP A 264 2.37 8.48 5.22
N GLN A 265 3.21 7.53 4.80
CA GLN A 265 4.29 7.03 5.66
C GLN A 265 5.42 8.06 5.84
N HIS A 266 5.51 9.09 4.97
CA HIS A 266 6.53 10.12 5.06
C HIS A 266 6.32 11.02 6.28
N VAL A 267 5.08 11.37 6.62
CA VAL A 267 4.83 12.21 7.81
C VAL A 267 5.25 11.51 9.11
N VAL A 268 5.12 10.18 9.21
CA VAL A 268 5.61 9.42 10.38
C VAL A 268 7.13 9.46 10.44
N ARG A 269 7.80 9.18 9.32
CA ARG A 269 9.26 9.24 9.22
C ARG A 269 9.80 10.63 9.57
N GLN A 270 9.24 11.69 8.99
CA GLN A 270 9.63 13.06 9.30
C GLN A 270 9.43 13.44 10.76
N THR A 271 8.31 13.02 11.36
CA THR A 271 7.99 13.38 12.75
C THR A 271 8.90 12.66 13.76
N THR A 272 9.50 11.54 13.37
CA THR A 272 10.32 10.69 14.24
C THR A 272 11.80 10.68 13.87
N ASP A 273 12.23 11.56 12.96
CA ASP A 273 13.59 11.58 12.41
C ASP A 273 14.03 10.19 11.88
N ASP A 274 13.15 9.56 11.10
CA ASP A 274 13.30 8.23 10.48
C ASP A 274 13.44 7.04 11.46
N GLN A 275 13.20 7.25 12.75
CA GLN A 275 13.35 6.19 13.77
C GLN A 275 12.18 5.20 13.81
N VAL A 276 11.00 5.61 13.33
CA VAL A 276 9.78 4.80 13.29
C VAL A 276 9.21 4.81 11.88
N GLN A 277 8.81 3.63 11.41
CA GLN A 277 8.06 3.44 10.18
C GLN A 277 6.72 2.78 10.48
N VAL A 278 5.82 2.75 9.49
CA VAL A 278 4.57 2.00 9.57
C VAL A 278 4.37 1.21 8.30
N PHE A 279 3.86 -0.01 8.44
CA PHE A 279 3.26 -0.70 7.31
C PHE A 279 1.90 -0.07 7.01
N ALA A 280 1.55 0.02 5.73
CA ALA A 280 0.28 0.57 5.29
C ALA A 280 -0.47 -0.42 4.40
N THR A 281 -1.78 -0.51 4.56
CA THR A 281 -2.64 -1.25 3.64
C THR A 281 -3.94 -0.52 3.43
N ASP A 282 -4.19 -0.16 2.17
CA ASP A 282 -5.45 0.40 1.69
C ASP A 282 -6.44 -0.75 1.47
N VAL A 283 -7.19 -1.09 2.52
CA VAL A 283 -8.16 -2.20 2.53
C VAL A 283 -9.24 -1.99 1.46
N TRP A 284 -9.66 -0.73 1.25
CA TRP A 284 -10.61 -0.40 0.18
C TRP A 284 -10.09 -0.83 -1.20
N ARG A 285 -8.77 -0.77 -1.42
CA ARG A 285 -8.17 -1.15 -2.71
C ARG A 285 -8.08 -2.66 -2.86
N LEU A 286 -7.81 -3.38 -1.77
CA LEU A 286 -7.89 -4.85 -1.76
C LEU A 286 -9.28 -5.35 -2.15
N GLN A 287 -10.32 -4.73 -1.59
CA GLN A 287 -11.70 -5.04 -1.92
C GLN A 287 -12.00 -4.79 -3.41
N GLU A 288 -11.49 -3.69 -3.97
CA GLU A 288 -11.65 -3.38 -5.39
C GLU A 288 -10.95 -4.40 -6.29
N ILE A 289 -9.70 -4.77 -5.97
CA ILE A 289 -8.96 -5.81 -6.70
C ILE A 289 -9.75 -7.12 -6.68
N ALA A 290 -10.19 -7.56 -5.50
CA ALA A 290 -10.92 -8.82 -5.34
C ALA A 290 -12.31 -8.84 -6.00
N GLN A 291 -12.98 -7.68 -6.10
CA GLN A 291 -14.28 -7.58 -6.79
C GLN A 291 -14.15 -7.57 -8.31
N LYS A 292 -13.01 -7.07 -8.81
CA LYS A 292 -12.79 -6.94 -10.25
C LYS A 292 -12.19 -8.22 -10.84
N LEU A 293 -11.33 -8.93 -10.11
CA LEU A 293 -10.76 -10.22 -10.53
C LEU A 293 -11.84 -11.30 -10.56
#